data_AF-C6ZQW4-F1
#
_entry.id   AF-C6ZQW4-F1
#
_cell.length_a   1.000
_cell.length_b   1.000
_cell.length_c   1.000
_cell.angle_alpha   90.00
_cell.angle_beta   90.00
_cell.angle_gamma   90.00
#
_symmetry.space_group_name_H-M   'P 1'
#
loop_
_entity.id
_entity.type
_entity.pdbx_description
1 polymer ?
#
loop_
_entity_poly.entity_id
_entity_poly.type
_entity_poly.pdbx_seq_one_letter_code
_entity_poly.pdbx_strand_id
1 'polypeptide(L)'
;AKVLEQLTGQTPVYSKARYTVRSFGIRRNEKIAVHCTVRGAKAEEILERGLKVREYELRRDNFSQTGNFGFGIQEHIDLGIKYDPSIGIYGLDFYVVLGRPGYNVAQRRRKTGKIGYIHRLTKEDAMKWFQQKYDGIILNSKAK
;
A
#
# COMPACT_ATOMS: atom_id res chain seq x y z
N ALA A 1 15.56 0.65 5.04
CA ALA A 1 14.89 1.12 6.28
C ALA A 1 14.88 2.64 6.38
N LYS A 2 16.06 3.29 6.32
CA LYS A 2 16.18 4.76 6.37
C LYS A 2 15.24 5.51 5.42
N VAL A 3 15.06 5.04 4.19
CA VAL A 3 14.13 5.64 3.21
C VAL A 3 12.68 5.68 3.72
N LEU A 4 12.18 4.56 4.25
CA LEU A 4 10.82 4.49 4.77
C LEU A 4 10.64 5.35 6.03
N GLU A 5 11.67 5.43 6.86
CA GLU A 5 11.67 6.29 8.04
C GLU A 5 11.62 7.78 7.65
N GLN A 6 12.40 8.20 6.65
CA GLN A 6 12.35 9.57 6.11
C GLN A 6 10.99 9.90 5.48
N LEU A 7 10.39 8.95 4.75
CA LEU A 7 9.09 9.15 4.12
C LEU A 7 7.94 9.24 5.14
N THR A 8 7.94 8.35 6.15
CA THR A 8 6.80 8.18 7.06
C THR A 8 6.97 8.89 8.40
N GLY A 9 8.21 9.22 8.79
CA GLY A 9 8.58 9.71 10.11
C GLY A 9 8.39 8.67 11.22
N GLN A 10 8.32 7.38 10.88
CA GLN A 10 8.12 6.28 11.82
C GLN A 10 9.23 5.24 11.69
N THR A 11 9.59 4.60 12.80
CA THR A 11 10.55 3.48 12.80
C THR A 11 9.91 2.27 12.10
N PRO A 12 10.45 1.79 10.97
CA PRO A 12 9.83 0.73 10.22
C PRO A 12 10.15 -0.66 10.81
N VAL A 13 9.32 -1.65 10.50
CA VAL A 13 9.46 -3.02 11.02
C VAL A 13 10.14 -3.92 9.99
N TYR A 14 11.15 -4.68 10.45
CA TYR A 14 11.84 -5.67 9.62
C TYR A 14 11.06 -6.98 9.56
N SER A 15 10.74 -7.42 8.35
CA SER A 15 10.12 -8.70 8.05
C SER A 15 11.18 -9.78 7.84
N LYS A 16 10.92 -10.96 8.41
CA LYS A 16 11.82 -12.11 8.33
C LYS A 16 11.31 -13.15 7.33
N ALA A 17 12.22 -13.84 6.65
CA ALA A 17 11.89 -14.95 5.78
C ALA A 17 11.36 -16.15 6.58
N ARG A 18 10.25 -16.75 6.11
CA ARG A 18 9.65 -17.95 6.74
C ARG A 18 10.32 -19.24 6.29
N TYR A 19 10.86 -19.27 5.07
CA TYR A 19 11.46 -20.44 4.44
C TYR A 19 12.87 -20.13 3.97
N THR A 20 13.72 -21.16 3.89
CA THR A 20 15.00 -21.09 3.21
C THR A 20 14.77 -21.47 1.74
N VAL A 21 15.12 -20.58 0.82
CA VAL A 21 14.98 -20.81 -0.62
C VAL A 21 16.31 -20.51 -1.28
N ARG A 22 17.04 -21.55 -1.70
CA ARG A 22 18.41 -21.43 -2.22
C ARG A 22 18.47 -20.63 -3.52
N SER A 23 17.49 -20.77 -4.40
CA SER A 23 17.44 -20.02 -5.68
C SER A 23 17.35 -18.51 -5.50
N PHE A 24 16.72 -18.04 -4.42
CA PHE A 24 16.65 -16.62 -4.06
C PHE A 24 17.77 -16.18 -3.10
N GLY A 25 18.65 -17.10 -2.68
CA GLY A 25 19.73 -16.80 -1.73
C GLY A 25 19.26 -16.53 -0.29
N ILE A 26 18.01 -16.84 0.05
CA ILE A 26 17.39 -16.46 1.34
C ILE A 26 17.45 -17.61 2.35
N ARG A 27 17.81 -17.30 3.60
CA ARG A 27 17.76 -18.22 4.74
C ARG A 27 16.57 -17.96 5.65
N ARG A 28 16.06 -19.00 6.31
CA ARG A 28 14.98 -18.87 7.31
C ARG A 28 15.38 -17.90 8.43
N ASN A 29 14.45 -17.05 8.84
CA ASN A 29 14.58 -15.98 9.84
C ASN A 29 15.50 -14.81 9.46
N GLU A 30 16.07 -14.80 8.26
CA GLU A 30 16.82 -13.66 7.73
C GLU A 30 15.89 -12.46 7.48
N LYS A 31 16.39 -11.25 7.74
CA LYS A 31 15.62 -10.01 7.52
C LYS A 31 15.68 -9.64 6.04
N ILE A 32 14.56 -9.77 5.34
CA ILE A 32 14.51 -9.63 3.88
C ILE A 32 13.77 -8.38 3.40
N ALA A 33 12.83 -7.87 4.20
CA ALA A 33 11.98 -6.76 3.81
C ALA A 33 11.73 -5.83 4.98
N VAL A 34 11.26 -4.63 4.66
CA VAL A 34 10.92 -3.59 5.64
C VAL A 34 9.56 -3.02 5.25
N HIS A 35 8.68 -2.83 6.22
CA HIS A 35 7.37 -2.23 5.98
C HIS A 35 6.99 -1.26 7.10
N CYS A 36 6.10 -0.32 6.77
CA CYS A 36 5.50 0.61 7.71
C CYS A 36 4.01 0.72 7.41
N THR A 37 3.18 0.88 8.44
CA THR A 37 1.74 1.15 8.27
C THR A 37 1.44 2.55 8.77
N VAL A 38 1.13 3.45 7.84
CA VAL A 38 0.74 4.83 8.15
C VAL A 38 -0.79 4.93 8.17
N ARG A 39 -1.34 5.76 9.06
CA ARG A 39 -2.79 5.98 9.20
C ARG A 39 -3.09 7.46 9.40
N GLY A 40 -4.34 7.86 9.12
CA GLY A 40 -4.81 9.24 9.29
C GLY A 40 -4.27 10.19 8.23
N ALA A 41 -4.20 11.49 8.54
CA ALA A 41 -3.81 12.54 7.59
C ALA A 41 -2.45 12.30 6.92
N LYS A 42 -1.47 11.77 7.67
CA LYS A 42 -0.14 11.42 7.10
C LYS A 42 -0.23 10.37 5.99
N ALA A 43 -1.17 9.43 6.08
CA ALA A 43 -1.35 8.42 5.06
C ALA A 43 -1.93 9.03 3.77
N GLU A 44 -2.81 10.02 3.89
CA GLU A 44 -3.40 10.72 2.75
C GLU A 44 -2.35 11.57 2.02
N GLU A 45 -1.52 12.31 2.77
CA GLU A 45 -0.42 13.10 2.20
C GLU A 45 0.57 12.22 1.42
N ILE A 46 0.99 11.09 2.01
CA ILE A 46 1.92 10.15 1.36
C ILE A 46 1.27 9.49 0.13
N LEU A 47 -0.01 9.15 0.23
CA LEU A 47 -0.76 8.56 -0.88
C LEU A 47 -0.88 9.54 -2.04
N GLU A 48 -1.18 10.81 -1.78
CA GLU A 48 -1.27 11.85 -2.80
C GLU A 48 0.07 12.05 -3.53
N ARG A 49 1.18 12.08 -2.80
CA ARG A 49 2.53 12.11 -3.40
C ARG A 49 2.77 10.90 -4.30
N GLY A 50 2.38 9.70 -3.87
CA GLY A 50 2.54 8.49 -4.66
C GLY A 50 1.65 8.45 -5.92
N LEU A 51 0.42 8.93 -5.81
CA LEU A 51 -0.50 9.00 -6.96
C LEU A 51 -0.06 10.03 -7.98
N LYS A 52 0.54 11.15 -7.54
CA LYS A 52 1.09 12.17 -8.44
C LYS A 52 2.20 11.60 -9.34
N VAL A 53 3.07 10.73 -8.81
CA VAL A 53 4.11 10.04 -9.59
C VAL A 53 3.50 9.11 -10.66
N ARG A 54 2.29 8.60 -10.39
CA ARG A 54 1.53 7.77 -11.33
C ARG A 54 0.52 8.57 -12.15
N GLU A 55 0.62 9.90 -12.16
CA GLU A 55 -0.28 10.80 -12.90
C GLU A 55 -1.77 10.57 -12.58
N TYR A 56 -2.07 10.10 -11.35
CA TYR A 56 -3.40 9.70 -10.91
C TYR A 56 -4.06 8.60 -11.77
N GLU A 57 -3.26 7.86 -12.54
CA GLU A 57 -3.72 6.75 -13.35
C GLU A 57 -3.49 5.41 -12.66
N LEU A 58 -4.56 4.62 -12.55
CA LEU A 58 -4.49 3.24 -12.06
C LEU A 58 -5.19 2.29 -13.01
N ARG A 59 -4.73 1.04 -13.08
CA ARG A 59 -5.43 0.01 -13.87
C ARG A 59 -6.53 -0.63 -13.05
N ARG A 60 -7.56 -1.12 -13.73
CA ARG A 60 -8.65 -1.88 -13.10
C ARG A 60 -8.14 -3.09 -12.29
N ASP A 61 -7.02 -3.69 -12.68
CA ASP A 61 -6.46 -4.87 -12.01
C ASP A 61 -5.75 -4.55 -10.68
N ASN A 62 -5.40 -3.29 -10.44
CA ASN A 62 -4.84 -2.84 -9.17
C ASN A 62 -5.86 -2.90 -8.01
N PHE A 63 -7.15 -2.92 -8.33
CA PHE A 63 -8.23 -2.99 -7.35
C PHE A 63 -8.61 -4.44 -7.04
N SER A 64 -8.56 -4.79 -5.75
CA SER A 64 -8.91 -6.10 -5.22
C SER A 64 -10.42 -6.29 -5.15
N GLN A 65 -10.86 -7.56 -5.08
CA GLN A 65 -12.28 -7.89 -4.87
C GLN A 65 -12.84 -7.35 -3.55
N THR A 66 -11.98 -7.18 -2.54
CA THR A 66 -12.35 -6.67 -1.21
C THR A 66 -12.37 -5.14 -1.11
N GLY A 67 -12.22 -4.43 -2.23
CA GLY A 67 -12.24 -2.97 -2.27
C GLY A 67 -10.96 -2.29 -1.75
N ASN A 68 -9.83 -2.99 -1.76
CA ASN A 68 -8.52 -2.41 -1.51
C ASN A 68 -7.80 -2.20 -2.84
N PHE A 69 -6.76 -1.37 -2.86
CA PHE A 69 -5.93 -1.23 -4.05
C PHE A 69 -4.48 -0.99 -3.71
N GLY A 70 -3.60 -1.20 -4.67
CA GLY A 70 -2.19 -0.92 -4.49
C GLY A 70 -1.50 -0.64 -5.80
N PHE A 71 -0.36 0.03 -5.73
CA PHE A 71 0.48 0.36 -6.86
C PHE A 71 1.94 0.43 -6.42
N GLY A 72 2.84 0.08 -7.33
CA GLY A 72 4.27 0.20 -7.11
C GLY A 72 4.83 1.48 -7.73
N ILE A 73 5.90 2.00 -7.15
CA ILE A 73 6.77 3.03 -7.72
C ILE A 73 8.17 2.44 -7.84
N GLN A 74 8.83 2.66 -8.98
CA GLN A 74 10.15 2.10 -9.23
C GLN A 74 11.26 2.85 -8.50
N GLU A 75 11.11 4.18 -8.36
CA GLU A 75 12.10 5.04 -7.74
C GLU A 75 11.47 5.91 -6.65
N HIS A 76 11.96 5.81 -5.43
CA HIS A 76 11.49 6.66 -4.33
C HIS A 76 11.93 8.13 -4.45
N ILE A 77 12.84 8.46 -5.38
CA ILE A 77 13.29 9.85 -5.61
C ILE A 77 12.12 10.70 -6.12
N ASP A 78 11.25 10.11 -6.94
CA ASP A 78 10.06 10.76 -7.49
C ASP A 78 9.06 11.21 -6.40
N LEU A 79 9.15 10.62 -5.19
CA LEU A 79 8.34 11.02 -4.03
C LEU A 79 8.85 12.28 -3.31
N GLY A 80 9.94 12.89 -3.80
CA GLY A 80 10.53 14.11 -3.24
C GLY A 80 11.60 13.89 -2.18
N ILE A 81 12.12 12.66 -2.06
CA ILE A 81 13.26 12.35 -1.17
C ILE A 81 14.56 12.71 -1.89
N LYS A 82 15.44 13.47 -1.23
CA LYS A 82 16.77 13.78 -1.78
C LYS A 82 17.57 12.50 -1.96
N TYR A 83 18.25 12.41 -3.10
CA TYR A 83 19.14 11.29 -3.40
C TYR A 83 20.35 11.28 -2.45
N ASP A 84 20.60 10.11 -1.84
CA ASP A 84 21.82 9.81 -1.08
C ASP A 84 22.52 8.61 -1.73
N PRO A 85 23.73 8.78 -2.29
CA PRO A 85 24.50 7.71 -2.91
C PRO A 85 24.76 6.52 -1.97
N SER A 86 24.79 6.74 -0.66
CA SER A 86 25.03 5.70 0.35
C SER A 86 23.83 4.76 0.52
N ILE A 87 22.62 5.24 0.21
CA ILE A 87 21.37 4.49 0.32
C ILE A 87 21.07 3.79 -1.00
N GLY A 88 21.26 4.49 -2.13
CA GLY A 88 20.90 3.99 -3.46
C GLY A 88 19.43 4.17 -3.79
N ILE A 89 19.02 3.69 -4.98
CA ILE A 89 17.66 3.80 -5.51
C ILE A 89 16.87 2.54 -5.13
N TYR A 90 15.66 2.76 -4.62
CA TYR A 90 14.74 1.69 -4.21
C TYR A 90 13.35 1.94 -4.76
N GLY A 91 12.70 0.85 -5.18
CA GLY A 91 11.27 0.83 -5.44
C GLY A 91 10.47 0.69 -4.15
N LEU A 92 9.20 1.11 -4.23
CA LEU A 92 8.25 1.10 -3.13
C LEU A 92 6.92 0.55 -3.60
N ASP A 93 6.29 -0.29 -2.78
CA ASP A 93 4.94 -0.75 -2.99
C ASP A 93 3.99 -0.07 -2.01
N PHE A 94 2.96 0.57 -2.55
CA PHE A 94 1.86 1.16 -1.80
C PHE A 94 0.68 0.19 -1.80
N TYR A 95 0.15 -0.08 -0.62
CA TYR A 95 -1.09 -0.84 -0.46
C TYR A 95 -2.06 -0.07 0.43
N VAL A 96 -3.18 0.31 -0.16
CA VAL A 96 -4.21 1.12 0.48
C VAL A 96 -5.39 0.22 0.86
N VAL A 97 -5.70 0.22 2.14
CA VAL A 97 -6.85 -0.50 2.69
C VAL A 97 -7.96 0.51 2.95
N LEU A 98 -9.06 0.37 2.20
CA LEU A 98 -10.25 1.18 2.41
C LEU A 98 -11.14 0.51 3.45
N GLY A 99 -11.85 1.33 4.23
CA GLY A 99 -12.76 0.84 5.25
C GLY A 99 -13.86 1.86 5.53
N ARG A 100 -15.08 1.36 5.75
CA ARG A 100 -16.19 2.16 6.27
C ARG A 100 -16.12 2.24 7.79
N PRO A 101 -16.67 3.29 8.42
CA PRO A 101 -16.87 3.31 9.87
C PRO A 101 -17.69 2.08 10.30
N GLY A 102 -17.15 1.28 11.23
CA GLY A 102 -17.78 0.03 11.68
C GLY A 102 -16.94 -1.23 11.46
N TYR A 103 -15.87 -1.16 10.68
CA TYR A 103 -14.98 -2.32 10.44
C TYR A 103 -14.28 -2.85 11.70
N ASN A 104 -14.20 -2.05 12.77
CA ASN A 104 -13.61 -2.45 14.05
C ASN A 104 -14.38 -3.62 14.73
N VAL A 105 -15.64 -3.90 14.33
CA VAL A 105 -16.42 -5.02 14.89
C VAL A 105 -15.74 -6.37 14.68
N ALA A 106 -14.99 -6.54 13.59
CA ALA A 106 -14.22 -7.75 13.31
C ALA A 106 -12.84 -7.79 14.00
N GLN A 107 -12.34 -6.65 14.48
CA GLN A 107 -10.99 -6.52 15.05
C GLN A 107 -10.99 -6.40 16.58
N ARG A 108 -12.10 -5.95 17.18
CA ARG A 108 -12.23 -5.79 18.63
C ARG A 108 -12.09 -7.13 19.37
N ARG A 109 -11.44 -7.09 20.53
CA ARG A 109 -11.23 -8.27 21.41
C ARG A 109 -12.51 -8.78 22.06
N ARG A 110 -13.37 -7.88 22.55
CA ARG A 110 -14.63 -8.24 23.23
C ARG A 110 -15.79 -8.21 22.24
N LYS A 111 -16.65 -9.23 22.29
CA LYS A 111 -17.85 -9.36 21.44
C LYS A 111 -17.52 -9.23 19.94
N THR A 112 -16.50 -9.92 19.47
CA THR A 112 -16.11 -9.91 18.05
C THR A 112 -17.27 -10.41 17.18
N GLY A 113 -17.50 -9.76 16.05
CA GLY A 113 -18.56 -10.11 15.09
C GLY A 113 -18.05 -10.14 13.66
N LYS A 114 -18.89 -10.58 12.73
CA LYS A 114 -18.59 -10.54 11.29
C LYS A 114 -19.13 -9.25 10.68
N ILE A 115 -18.40 -8.69 9.71
CA ILE A 115 -18.89 -7.57 8.91
C ILE A 115 -19.94 -8.11 7.94
N GLY A 116 -21.14 -7.54 8.00
CA GLY A 116 -22.26 -7.89 7.12
C GLY A 116 -21.96 -7.61 5.65
N TYR A 117 -22.53 -8.40 4.75
CA TYR A 117 -22.22 -8.38 3.32
C TYR A 117 -22.39 -6.98 2.69
N ILE A 118 -23.51 -6.30 2.97
CA ILE A 118 -23.82 -4.95 2.47
C ILE A 118 -22.81 -3.90 2.95
N HIS A 119 -22.24 -4.09 4.14
CA HIS A 119 -21.29 -3.15 4.71
C HIS A 119 -19.87 -3.32 4.14
N ARG A 120 -19.57 -4.47 3.53
CA ARG A 120 -18.27 -4.71 2.91
C ARG A 120 -18.12 -3.84 1.67
N LEU A 121 -16.90 -3.36 1.45
CA LEU A 121 -16.51 -2.70 0.22
C LEU A 121 -16.31 -3.72 -0.89
N THR A 122 -16.79 -3.36 -2.08
CA THR A 122 -16.55 -4.10 -3.32
C THR A 122 -15.44 -3.41 -4.14
N LYS A 123 -14.96 -4.12 -5.17
CA LYS A 123 -14.03 -3.56 -6.15
C LYS A 123 -14.57 -2.27 -6.78
N GLU A 124 -15.86 -2.25 -7.10
CA GLU A 124 -16.52 -1.11 -7.74
C GLU A 124 -16.63 0.10 -6.80
N ASP A 125 -16.90 -0.12 -5.52
CA ASP A 125 -16.91 0.95 -4.53
C ASP A 125 -15.55 1.64 -4.43
N ALA A 126 -14.47 0.86 -4.44
CA ALA A 126 -13.11 1.39 -4.39
C ALA A 126 -12.73 2.20 -5.62
N MET A 127 -13.14 1.73 -6.81
CA MET A 127 -12.93 2.45 -8.07
C MET A 127 -13.69 3.79 -8.09
N LYS A 128 -14.96 3.79 -7.68
CA LYS A 128 -15.76 5.01 -7.56
C LYS A 128 -15.17 5.99 -6.55
N TRP A 129 -14.72 5.49 -5.40
CA TRP A 129 -14.06 6.32 -4.38
C TRP A 129 -12.78 6.97 -4.89
N PHE A 130 -11.96 6.22 -5.66
CA PHE A 130 -10.73 6.74 -6.24
C PHE A 130 -11.00 7.86 -7.26
N GLN A 131 -12.00 7.67 -8.12
CA GLN A 131 -12.46 8.69 -9.06
C GLN A 131 -13.02 9.93 -8.37
N GLN A 132 -13.80 9.77 -7.30
CA GLN A 132 -14.42 10.89 -6.60
C GLN A 132 -13.46 11.70 -5.73
N LYS A 133 -12.47 11.05 -5.09
CA LYS A 133 -11.59 11.73 -4.14
C LYS A 133 -10.35 12.34 -4.79
N TYR A 134 -9.81 11.68 -5.81
CA TYR A 134 -8.53 12.06 -6.43
C TYR A 134 -8.66 12.34 -7.92
N ASP A 135 -9.89 12.44 -8.46
CA ASP A 135 -10.16 12.63 -9.89
C ASP A 135 -9.40 11.64 -10.79
N GLY A 136 -9.13 10.44 -10.25
CA GLY A 136 -8.21 9.50 -10.86
C GLY A 136 -8.77 8.76 -12.07
N ILE A 137 -7.91 8.53 -13.06
CA ILE A 137 -8.28 7.85 -14.30
C ILE A 137 -8.06 6.34 -14.13
N ILE A 138 -9.09 5.55 -14.45
CA ILE A 138 -9.02 4.09 -14.39
C ILE A 138 -8.88 3.52 -15.78
N LEU A 139 -7.69 2.99 -16.07
CA LEU A 139 -7.38 2.34 -17.34
C LEU A 139 -7.90 0.90 -17.36
N ASN A 140 -8.36 0.46 -18.53
CA ASN A 140 -8.70 -0.95 -18.77
C ASN A 140 -7.46 -1.84 -18.66
N SER A 141 -7.69 -3.12 -18.31
CA SER A 141 -6.62 -4.13 -18.26
C SER A 141 -5.94 -4.24 -19.62
N LYS A 142 -4.62 -4.44 -19.65
CA LYS A 142 -3.94 -4.82 -20.91
C LYS A 142 -4.60 -6.10 -21.43
N ALA A 143 -4.90 -6.16 -22.72
CA ALA A 143 -5.15 -7.43 -23.38
C ALA A 143 -3.94 -8.33 -23.09
N LYS A 144 -4.20 -9.53 -22.56
CA LYS A 144 -3.17 -10.54 -22.35
C LYS A 144 -2.65 -11.07 -23.67
#